data_AF-A0A9W9C7M3-F1
#
_entry.id   AF-A0A9W9C7M3-F1
#
_cell.length_a   1.000
_cell.length_b   1.000
_cell.length_c   1.000
_cell.angle_alpha   90.00
_cell.angle_beta   90.00
_cell.angle_gamma   90.00
#
_symmetry.space_group_name_H-M   'P 1'
#
loop_
_entity.id
_entity.type
_entity.pdbx_description
1 polymer ?
#
loop_
_entity_poly.entity_id
_entity_poly.type
_entity_poly.pdbx_seq_one_letter_code
_entity_poly.pdbx_strand_id
1 'polypeptide(L)'
;MSTIASPRPSSSIRSPSSTRASFEGSARPPSTTRRNRAALRDYYGLKAAKDNEAKISEESARTELGPEEDETLTELDATNFDADAYVNNLFTKEGLKGVLRVEADLISQIRNLDSDRKSLVYDNYSKLLSATSTIRRMRGNMDPLAPTTHTLGPAIAHIAETAGSLSSSMQALPAKPQGLGIDIQVEDEDNNVSEVATKQKQKDTVRWVLDTPRRLQEMIDQEQDEEAEKEWGEISQILHKWSAVPGVQELRQKCETIMQEDESE
;
A
#
# COMPACT_ATOMS: atom_id res chain seq x y z
N MET A 1 17.50 -42.19 -54.13
CA MET A 1 16.15 -41.60 -54.08
C MET A 1 15.22 -42.62 -53.47
N SER A 2 14.65 -42.33 -52.29
CA SER A 2 13.34 -42.85 -51.85
C SER A 2 13.01 -42.27 -50.47
N THR A 3 11.80 -41.73 -50.38
CA THR A 3 11.20 -40.94 -49.32
C THR A 3 10.26 -41.80 -48.48
N ILE A 4 10.36 -41.74 -47.14
CA ILE A 4 9.31 -42.17 -46.18
C ILE A 4 9.43 -41.18 -45.00
N ALA A 5 8.65 -40.09 -44.91
CA ALA A 5 7.23 -39.97 -44.53
C ALA A 5 6.96 -40.38 -43.07
N SER A 6 7.09 -39.41 -42.14
CA SER A 6 6.64 -39.53 -40.74
C SER A 6 5.16 -39.16 -40.59
N PRO A 7 4.42 -39.83 -39.69
CA PRO A 7 3.01 -39.53 -39.44
C PRO A 7 2.86 -38.37 -38.45
N ARG A 8 2.11 -37.34 -38.86
CA ARG A 8 1.53 -36.35 -37.95
C ARG A 8 0.28 -36.94 -37.28
N PRO A 9 0.14 -36.89 -35.95
CA PRO A 9 -1.18 -36.92 -35.32
C PRO A 9 -1.72 -35.49 -35.20
N SER A 10 -2.79 -35.21 -35.92
CA SER A 10 -3.62 -34.00 -35.78
C SER A 10 -4.33 -34.01 -34.42
N SER A 11 -4.03 -33.05 -33.55
CA SER A 11 -4.84 -32.79 -32.35
C SER A 11 -5.83 -31.66 -32.64
N SER A 12 -7.11 -32.05 -32.67
CA SER A 12 -8.29 -31.24 -32.87
C SER A 12 -8.35 -30.02 -31.93
N ILE A 13 -8.54 -28.83 -32.50
CA ILE A 13 -8.79 -27.59 -31.77
C ILE A 13 -10.24 -27.61 -31.32
N ARG A 14 -10.49 -28.00 -30.07
CA ARG A 14 -11.80 -27.84 -29.43
C ARG A 14 -11.81 -26.54 -28.64
N SER A 15 -12.46 -25.53 -29.20
CA SER A 15 -12.78 -24.28 -28.50
C SER A 15 -13.65 -24.57 -27.27
N PRO A 16 -13.35 -24.00 -26.08
CA PRO A 16 -14.35 -23.91 -25.03
C PRO A 16 -15.12 -22.59 -25.20
N SER A 17 -16.42 -22.74 -25.44
CA SER A 17 -17.42 -21.68 -25.34
C SER A 17 -17.48 -21.14 -23.91
N SER A 18 -17.66 -19.83 -23.79
CA SER A 18 -17.89 -19.11 -22.53
C SER A 18 -19.12 -19.61 -21.78
N THR A 19 -18.96 -19.88 -20.49
CA THR A 19 -20.03 -19.74 -19.48
C THR A 19 -19.43 -19.22 -18.17
N ARG A 20 -19.71 -17.93 -17.92
CA ARG A 20 -20.20 -17.33 -16.66
C ARG A 20 -19.45 -17.60 -15.34
N ALA A 21 -18.90 -16.49 -14.83
CA ALA A 21 -18.78 -16.03 -13.44
C ALA A 21 -18.35 -17.03 -12.33
N SER A 22 -17.16 -16.77 -11.77
CA SER A 22 -16.94 -16.72 -10.32
C SER A 22 -15.67 -15.93 -10.02
N PHE A 23 -15.83 -14.87 -9.25
CA PHE A 23 -14.75 -14.09 -8.65
C PHE A 23 -14.22 -14.93 -7.49
N GLU A 24 -13.02 -15.48 -7.61
CA GLU A 24 -12.30 -16.03 -6.47
C GLU A 24 -10.81 -15.83 -6.74
N GLY A 25 -10.23 -14.88 -6.01
CA GLY A 25 -8.80 -14.59 -6.05
C GLY A 25 -8.02 -15.77 -5.49
N SER A 26 -7.38 -16.54 -6.36
CA SER A 26 -6.26 -17.37 -5.96
C SER A 26 -5.20 -17.37 -7.05
N ALA A 27 -4.07 -16.74 -6.71
CA ALA A 27 -2.89 -16.60 -7.54
C ALA A 27 -2.32 -17.96 -7.98
N ARG A 28 -2.79 -18.49 -9.12
CA ARG A 28 -2.16 -19.66 -9.74
C ARG A 28 -0.96 -19.20 -10.56
N PRO A 29 0.29 -19.62 -10.25
CA PRO A 29 1.44 -19.28 -11.08
C PRO A 29 1.27 -19.89 -12.48
N PRO A 30 1.88 -19.30 -13.53
CA PRO A 30 1.74 -19.80 -14.88
C PRO A 30 2.19 -21.26 -14.93
N SER A 31 1.36 -22.09 -15.58
CA SER A 31 1.54 -23.55 -15.66
C SER A 31 2.91 -23.96 -16.20
N THR A 32 3.53 -23.11 -17.03
CA THR A 32 4.88 -23.29 -17.58
C THR A 32 5.96 -23.29 -16.51
N THR A 33 5.89 -22.38 -15.53
CA THR A 33 6.84 -22.28 -14.40
C THR A 33 6.80 -23.52 -13.52
N ARG A 34 5.59 -24.04 -13.24
CA ARG A 34 5.42 -25.29 -12.47
C ARG A 34 5.93 -26.50 -13.26
N ARG A 35 5.72 -26.54 -14.58
CA ARG A 35 6.25 -27.60 -15.46
C ARG A 35 7.77 -27.56 -15.57
N ASN A 36 8.37 -26.38 -15.74
CA ASN A 36 9.82 -26.22 -15.81
C ASN A 36 10.49 -26.58 -14.47
N ARG A 37 9.89 -26.18 -13.34
CA ARG A 37 10.35 -26.61 -12.01
C ARG A 37 10.22 -28.13 -11.83
N ALA A 38 9.12 -28.74 -12.28
CA ALA A 38 8.95 -30.19 -12.23
C ALA A 38 9.98 -30.92 -13.12
N ALA A 39 10.23 -30.43 -14.33
CA ALA A 39 11.22 -31.00 -15.24
C ALA A 39 12.65 -30.93 -14.68
N LEU A 40 13.01 -29.82 -14.01
CA LEU A 40 14.30 -29.72 -13.30
C LEU A 40 14.38 -30.72 -12.14
N ARG A 41 13.28 -30.90 -11.40
CA ARG A 41 13.24 -31.87 -10.29
C ARG A 41 13.39 -33.30 -10.79
N ASP A 42 12.77 -33.63 -11.91
CA ASP A 42 12.85 -34.95 -12.54
C ASP A 42 14.23 -35.19 -13.17
N TYR A 43 14.84 -34.17 -13.79
CA TYR A 43 16.20 -34.24 -14.36
C TYR A 43 17.28 -34.52 -13.30
N TYR A 44 17.15 -33.91 -12.12
CA TYR A 44 18.08 -34.13 -11.02
C TYR A 44 17.70 -35.30 -10.10
N GLY A 45 16.62 -36.03 -10.39
CA GLY A 45 16.22 -37.21 -9.61
C GLY A 45 15.76 -36.91 -8.18
N LEU A 46 15.52 -35.65 -7.82
CA LEU A 46 15.20 -35.17 -6.46
C LEU A 46 13.84 -35.69 -5.94
N LYS A 47 13.06 -36.39 -6.78
CA LYS A 47 11.78 -37.01 -6.38
C LYS A 47 11.99 -38.25 -5.51
N ALA A 48 13.09 -38.98 -5.68
CA ALA A 48 13.41 -40.15 -4.85
C ALA A 48 13.75 -39.80 -3.39
N ALA A 49 14.25 -38.58 -3.13
CA ALA A 49 14.56 -38.12 -1.77
C ALA A 49 13.29 -37.80 -0.96
N LYS A 50 12.28 -37.19 -1.60
CA LYS A 50 11.05 -36.76 -0.89
C LYS A 50 10.05 -37.89 -0.62
N ASP A 51 10.02 -38.92 -1.48
CA ASP A 51 9.17 -40.11 -1.26
C ASP A 51 9.72 -41.00 -0.11
N ASN A 52 11.01 -40.88 0.23
CA ASN A 52 11.60 -41.49 1.43
C ASN A 52 11.39 -40.65 2.70
N GLU A 53 11.30 -39.31 2.61
CA GLU A 53 10.96 -38.44 3.74
C GLU A 53 9.49 -38.57 4.18
N ALA A 54 8.54 -38.77 3.27
CA ALA A 54 7.11 -38.80 3.61
C ALA A 54 6.64 -40.06 4.38
N LYS A 55 7.51 -41.05 4.60
CA LYS A 55 7.24 -42.23 5.45
C LYS A 55 7.98 -42.24 6.78
N ILE A 56 8.88 -41.28 7.01
CA ILE A 56 9.58 -41.14 8.28
C ILE A 56 8.90 -39.97 8.99
N SER A 57 7.79 -40.32 9.64
CA SER A 57 7.13 -39.47 10.62
C SER A 57 8.16 -38.93 11.60
N GLU A 58 7.97 -37.67 11.96
CA GLU A 58 8.79 -36.81 12.82
C GLU A 58 9.07 -37.42 14.21
N GLU A 59 9.95 -38.43 14.32
CA GLU A 59 10.41 -38.92 15.65
C GLU A 59 11.80 -39.61 15.66
N SER A 60 12.48 -39.86 14.54
CA SER A 60 13.74 -40.65 14.61
C SER A 60 14.78 -40.26 13.56
N ALA A 61 15.61 -39.26 13.91
CA ALA A 61 17.01 -39.13 13.46
C ALA A 61 17.77 -37.99 14.19
N ARG A 62 17.35 -37.56 15.39
CA ARG A 62 18.30 -37.01 16.36
C ARG A 62 19.01 -38.20 16.98
N THR A 63 19.96 -38.77 16.25
CA THR A 63 20.97 -39.62 16.86
C THR A 63 21.80 -38.68 17.74
N GLU A 64 21.64 -38.81 19.05
CA GLU A 64 22.60 -38.32 20.03
C GLU A 64 23.99 -38.88 19.70
N LEU A 65 24.77 -38.09 18.97
CA LEU A 65 26.22 -38.05 19.06
C LEU A 65 26.46 -36.63 19.59
N GLY A 66 26.79 -36.49 20.87
CA GLY A 66 28.19 -36.29 21.26
C GLY A 66 28.55 -34.81 21.09
N PRO A 67 29.07 -34.11 22.12
CA PRO A 67 29.29 -32.67 22.04
C PRO A 67 30.38 -32.36 21.01
N GLU A 68 30.12 -31.39 20.14
CA GLU A 68 31.13 -30.50 19.54
C GLU A 68 32.41 -31.21 19.05
N GLU A 69 32.30 -32.06 18.02
CA GLU A 69 33.42 -32.19 17.09
C GLU A 69 33.12 -31.23 15.94
N ASP A 70 33.81 -30.09 16.02
CA ASP A 70 33.92 -29.05 15.04
C ASP A 70 33.77 -29.55 13.59
N GLU A 71 33.28 -28.66 12.73
CA GLU A 71 33.54 -28.60 11.28
C GLU A 71 35.06 -28.54 11.02
N THR A 72 35.81 -29.51 11.51
CA THR A 72 37.18 -29.76 11.15
C THR A 72 37.14 -30.17 9.70
N LEU A 73 37.64 -29.29 8.84
CA LEU A 73 38.08 -29.64 7.49
C LEU A 73 38.70 -31.04 7.59
N THR A 74 38.04 -32.03 6.98
CA THR A 74 38.62 -33.37 6.96
C THR A 74 40.00 -33.25 6.32
N GLU A 75 40.95 -34.13 6.64
CA GLU A 75 42.29 -34.06 6.02
C GLU A 75 42.22 -34.02 4.48
N LEU A 76 41.11 -34.49 3.90
CA LEU A 76 40.74 -34.44 2.47
C LEU A 76 40.37 -33.05 1.95
N ASP A 77 39.86 -32.15 2.80
CA ASP A 77 39.44 -30.78 2.45
C ASP A 77 40.56 -29.74 2.61
N ALA A 78 41.75 -30.19 3.02
CA ALA A 78 42.90 -29.31 3.20
C ALA A 78 43.37 -28.70 1.87
N THR A 79 43.65 -27.38 1.87
CA THR A 79 44.08 -26.65 0.66
C THR A 79 45.36 -27.19 0.00
N ASN A 80 46.19 -27.90 0.77
CA ASN A 80 47.44 -28.53 0.37
C ASN A 80 47.36 -30.07 0.39
N PHE A 81 46.17 -30.63 0.18
CA PHE A 81 45.96 -32.08 0.17
C PHE A 81 46.85 -32.79 -0.86
N ASP A 82 47.60 -33.78 -0.39
CA ASP A 82 48.40 -34.69 -1.22
C ASP A 82 47.80 -36.09 -1.16
N ALA A 83 47.19 -36.50 -2.28
CA ALA A 83 46.52 -37.79 -2.40
C ALA A 83 47.48 -38.98 -2.24
N ASP A 84 48.69 -38.88 -2.76
CA ASP A 84 49.65 -39.97 -2.70
C ASP A 84 50.15 -40.16 -1.27
N ALA A 85 50.47 -39.07 -0.57
CA ALA A 85 50.83 -39.12 0.85
C ALA A 85 49.67 -39.66 1.71
N TYR A 86 48.43 -39.25 1.44
CA TYR A 86 47.25 -39.73 2.17
C TYR A 86 47.04 -41.24 1.99
N VAL A 87 47.08 -41.73 0.75
CA VAL A 87 46.91 -43.16 0.44
C VAL A 87 48.06 -44.01 1.01
N ASN A 88 49.30 -43.52 0.94
CA ASN A 88 50.44 -44.22 1.56
C ASN A 88 50.31 -44.29 3.08
N ASN A 89 49.87 -43.21 3.73
CA ASN A 89 49.56 -43.22 5.16
C ASN A 89 48.39 -44.17 5.49
N LEU A 90 47.39 -44.26 4.62
CA LEU A 90 46.27 -45.19 4.80
C LEU A 90 46.74 -46.66 4.72
N PHE A 91 47.60 -47.01 3.76
CA PHE A 91 48.15 -48.37 3.65
C PHE A 91 49.09 -48.78 4.79
N THR A 92 49.76 -47.80 5.42
CA THR A 92 50.62 -48.07 6.58
C THR A 92 49.85 -48.20 7.89
N LYS A 93 48.71 -47.50 8.02
CA LYS A 93 47.87 -47.52 9.22
C LYS A 93 46.83 -48.65 9.21
N GLU A 94 46.20 -48.89 8.07
CA GLU A 94 45.05 -49.78 7.93
C GLU A 94 45.38 -51.05 7.14
N GLY A 95 44.77 -52.18 7.52
CA GLY A 95 44.79 -53.40 6.71
C GLY A 95 43.82 -53.32 5.53
N LEU A 96 43.86 -54.30 4.61
CA LEU A 96 43.00 -54.35 3.42
C LEU A 96 41.51 -54.12 3.71
N LYS A 97 40.99 -54.67 4.82
CA LYS A 97 39.60 -54.50 5.24
C LYS A 97 39.28 -53.04 5.61
N GLY A 98 40.22 -52.34 6.25
CA GLY A 98 40.09 -50.92 6.59
C GLY A 98 40.09 -50.06 5.34
N VAL A 99 41.01 -50.34 4.41
CA VAL A 99 41.07 -49.67 3.09
C VAL A 99 39.75 -49.80 2.32
N LEU A 100 39.19 -51.00 2.23
CA LEU A 100 37.90 -51.22 1.54
C LEU A 100 36.74 -50.49 2.24
N ARG A 101 36.79 -50.34 3.57
CA ARG A 101 35.78 -49.58 4.31
C ARG A 101 35.88 -48.08 3.99
N VAL A 102 37.10 -47.54 3.96
CA VAL A 102 37.34 -46.14 3.59
C VAL A 102 36.95 -45.88 2.14
N GLU A 103 37.23 -46.80 1.22
CA GLU A 103 36.77 -46.70 -0.18
C GLU A 103 35.24 -46.66 -0.26
N ALA A 104 34.55 -47.59 0.41
CA ALA A 104 33.09 -47.64 0.41
C ALA A 104 32.47 -46.36 1.01
N ASP A 105 33.08 -45.83 2.07
CA ASP A 105 32.65 -44.58 2.69
C ASP A 105 32.88 -43.38 1.76
N LEU A 106 34.04 -43.28 1.12
CA LEU A 106 34.34 -42.21 0.15
C LEU A 106 33.39 -42.26 -1.05
N ILE A 107 33.07 -43.44 -1.56
CA ILE A 107 32.07 -43.60 -2.63
C ILE A 107 30.68 -43.10 -2.17
N SER A 108 30.31 -43.37 -0.91
CA SER A 108 29.07 -42.86 -0.32
C SER A 108 29.09 -41.33 -0.21
N GLN A 109 30.18 -40.76 0.30
CA GLN A 109 30.37 -39.32 0.41
C GLN A 109 30.32 -38.62 -0.95
N ILE A 110 30.97 -39.17 -1.98
CA ILE A 110 30.92 -38.64 -3.36
C ILE A 110 29.48 -38.59 -3.89
N ARG A 111 28.69 -39.64 -3.64
CA ARG A 111 27.28 -39.69 -4.06
C ARG A 111 26.43 -38.67 -3.30
N ASN A 112 26.68 -38.50 -2.01
CA ASN A 112 26.00 -37.51 -1.19
C ASN A 112 26.34 -36.08 -1.67
N LEU A 113 27.62 -35.77 -1.90
CA LEU A 113 28.06 -34.48 -2.44
C LEU A 113 27.47 -34.19 -3.82
N ASP A 114 27.36 -35.20 -4.70
CA ASP A 114 26.69 -35.04 -6.00
C ASP A 114 25.18 -34.76 -5.83
N SER A 115 24.53 -35.43 -4.89
CA SER A 115 23.12 -35.15 -4.54
C SER A 115 22.95 -33.72 -4.00
N ASP A 116 23.82 -33.29 -3.09
CA ASP A 116 23.79 -31.94 -2.50
C ASP A 116 24.04 -30.88 -3.56
N ARG A 117 25.03 -31.09 -4.44
CA ARG A 117 25.27 -30.23 -5.60
C ARG A 117 24.02 -30.11 -6.47
N LYS A 118 23.35 -31.22 -6.79
CA LYS A 118 22.11 -31.20 -7.60
C LYS A 118 20.99 -30.44 -6.89
N SER A 119 20.87 -30.62 -5.57
CA SER A 119 19.90 -29.90 -4.73
C SER A 119 20.16 -28.39 -4.74
N LEU A 120 21.40 -27.97 -4.53
CA LEU A 120 21.81 -26.56 -4.57
C LEU A 120 21.52 -25.91 -5.93
N VAL A 121 21.83 -26.62 -7.02
CA VAL A 121 21.53 -26.15 -8.38
C VAL A 121 20.04 -25.99 -8.57
N TYR A 122 19.24 -26.98 -8.17
CA TYR A 122 17.78 -26.90 -8.24
C TYR A 122 17.23 -25.71 -7.44
N ASP A 123 17.70 -25.51 -6.22
CA ASP A 123 17.26 -24.41 -5.36
C ASP A 123 17.62 -23.05 -5.93
N ASN A 124 18.84 -22.89 -6.44
CA ASN A 124 19.28 -21.67 -7.08
C ASN A 124 18.43 -21.34 -8.32
N TYR A 125 18.26 -22.31 -9.24
CA TYR A 125 17.42 -22.12 -10.42
C TYR A 125 15.95 -21.89 -10.07
N SER A 126 15.43 -22.58 -9.06
CA SER A 126 14.06 -22.42 -8.58
C SER A 126 13.82 -21.01 -8.02
N LYS A 127 14.81 -20.45 -7.30
CA LYS A 127 14.81 -19.06 -6.82
C LYS A 127 14.87 -18.08 -7.98
N LEU A 128 15.78 -18.25 -8.94
CA LEU A 128 15.87 -17.40 -10.14
C LEU A 128 14.58 -17.39 -10.97
N LEU A 129 13.98 -18.57 -11.16
CA LEU A 129 12.72 -18.71 -11.87
C LEU A 129 11.57 -18.03 -11.12
N SER A 130 11.56 -18.13 -9.78
CA SER A 130 10.60 -17.43 -8.93
C SER A 130 10.75 -15.91 -9.01
N ALA A 131 11.98 -15.40 -8.93
CA ALA A 131 12.29 -13.99 -9.07
C ALA A 131 11.86 -13.45 -10.45
N THR A 132 12.18 -14.19 -11.52
CA THR A 132 11.77 -13.85 -12.89
C THR A 132 10.24 -13.81 -13.02
N SER A 133 9.54 -14.77 -12.42
CA SER A 133 8.07 -14.76 -12.39
C SER A 133 7.51 -13.55 -11.64
N THR A 134 8.20 -13.11 -10.60
CA THR A 134 7.83 -11.93 -9.80
C THR A 134 8.03 -10.65 -10.58
N ILE A 135 9.17 -10.49 -11.27
CA ILE A 135 9.41 -9.39 -12.20
C ILE A 135 8.33 -9.35 -13.28
N ARG A 136 7.95 -10.51 -13.85
CA ARG A 136 6.89 -10.59 -14.85
C ARG A 136 5.53 -10.15 -14.30
N ARG A 137 5.17 -10.55 -13.07
CA ARG A 137 3.93 -10.08 -12.42
C ARG A 137 3.99 -8.58 -12.12
N MET A 138 5.11 -8.08 -11.59
CA MET A 138 5.29 -6.65 -11.33
C MET A 138 5.15 -5.83 -12.62
N ARG A 139 5.77 -6.28 -13.72
CA ARG A 139 5.60 -5.64 -15.03
C ARG A 139 4.16 -5.68 -15.51
N GLY A 140 3.51 -6.85 -15.45
CA GLY A 140 2.11 -7.01 -15.86
C GLY A 140 1.11 -6.24 -14.98
N ASN A 141 1.47 -5.93 -13.74
CA ASN A 141 0.70 -5.09 -12.81
C ASN A 141 1.06 -3.60 -12.89
N MET A 142 2.17 -3.24 -13.55
CA MET A 142 2.57 -1.85 -13.81
C MET A 142 2.14 -1.36 -15.21
N ASP A 143 2.07 -2.27 -16.20
CA ASP A 143 1.43 -2.03 -17.50
C ASP A 143 -0.06 -1.61 -17.45
N PRO A 144 -0.90 -2.00 -16.45
CA PRO A 144 -2.28 -1.57 -16.33
C PRO A 144 -2.43 -0.17 -15.69
N LEU A 145 -1.35 0.62 -15.49
CA LEU A 145 -1.55 2.06 -15.31
C LEU A 145 -2.10 2.74 -16.58
N ALA A 146 -2.04 2.09 -17.75
CA ALA A 146 -2.73 2.55 -18.95
C ALA A 146 -4.29 2.51 -18.87
N PRO A 147 -4.98 1.40 -18.51
CA PRO A 147 -6.44 1.34 -18.47
C PRO A 147 -7.12 2.25 -17.44
N THR A 148 -6.52 2.54 -16.27
CA THR A 148 -7.11 3.53 -15.35
C THR A 148 -7.00 4.96 -15.91
N THR A 149 -5.92 5.28 -16.62
CA THR A 149 -5.84 6.56 -17.36
C THR A 149 -6.77 6.60 -18.58
N HIS A 150 -7.04 5.45 -19.21
CA HIS A 150 -7.95 5.36 -20.36
C HIS A 150 -9.43 5.52 -19.98
N THR A 151 -9.82 5.21 -18.74
CA THR A 151 -11.19 5.45 -18.25
C THR A 151 -11.36 6.83 -17.60
N LEU A 152 -10.30 7.36 -16.97
CA LEU A 152 -10.34 8.69 -16.35
C LEU A 152 -10.33 9.82 -17.39
N GLY A 153 -9.60 9.68 -18.50
CA GLY A 153 -9.57 10.69 -19.56
C GLY A 153 -10.96 11.04 -20.10
N PRO A 154 -11.77 10.06 -20.57
CA PRO A 154 -13.13 10.29 -21.02
C PRO A 154 -14.08 10.78 -19.92
N ALA A 155 -13.92 10.31 -18.68
CA ALA A 155 -14.73 10.76 -17.55
C ALA A 155 -14.48 12.24 -17.21
N ILE A 156 -13.21 12.66 -17.19
CA ILE A 156 -12.83 14.06 -16.96
C ILE A 156 -13.28 14.94 -18.13
N ALA A 157 -13.14 14.48 -19.37
CA ALA A 157 -13.64 15.19 -20.55
C ALA A 157 -15.17 15.39 -20.48
N HIS A 158 -15.91 14.35 -20.09
CA HIS A 158 -17.36 14.44 -19.91
C HIS A 158 -17.75 15.39 -18.78
N ILE A 159 -17.02 15.40 -17.65
CA ILE A 159 -17.25 16.36 -16.56
C ILE A 159 -16.97 17.80 -17.02
N ALA A 160 -15.90 18.02 -17.80
CA ALA A 160 -15.58 19.33 -18.34
C ALA A 160 -16.65 19.83 -19.33
N GLU A 161 -17.16 18.95 -20.18
CA GLU A 161 -18.23 19.26 -21.13
C GLU A 161 -19.55 19.58 -20.40
N THR A 162 -19.94 18.78 -19.40
CA THR A 162 -21.17 19.05 -18.63
C THR A 162 -21.06 20.32 -17.79
N ALA A 163 -19.88 20.60 -17.20
CA ALA A 163 -19.62 21.84 -16.50
C ALA A 163 -19.66 23.06 -17.43
N GLY A 164 -19.06 22.96 -18.63
CA GLY A 164 -19.10 24.01 -19.64
C GLY A 164 -20.51 24.29 -20.17
N SER A 165 -21.30 23.23 -20.37
CA SER A 165 -22.71 23.33 -20.76
C SER A 165 -23.57 23.97 -19.65
N LEU A 166 -23.35 23.58 -18.39
CA LEU A 166 -24.05 24.17 -17.25
C LEU A 166 -23.68 25.65 -17.07
N SER A 167 -22.40 26.00 -17.17
CA SER A 167 -21.92 27.39 -17.10
C SER A 167 -22.53 28.24 -18.23
N SER A 168 -22.49 27.75 -19.46
CA SER A 168 -23.10 28.43 -20.61
C SER A 168 -24.62 28.57 -20.44
N SER A 169 -25.29 27.56 -19.90
CA SER A 169 -26.73 27.59 -19.60
C SER A 169 -27.06 28.61 -18.50
N MET A 170 -26.24 28.69 -17.44
CA MET A 170 -26.36 29.70 -16.39
C MET A 170 -26.11 31.11 -16.90
N GLN A 171 -25.23 31.29 -17.87
CA GLN A 171 -24.90 32.59 -18.48
C GLN A 171 -25.92 33.00 -19.56
N ALA A 172 -26.59 32.03 -20.19
CA ALA A 172 -27.68 32.23 -21.13
C ALA A 172 -29.03 32.50 -20.45
N LEU A 173 -29.15 32.25 -19.14
CA LEU A 173 -30.25 32.81 -18.35
C LEU A 173 -30.00 34.32 -18.24
N PRO A 174 -30.89 35.18 -18.79
CA PRO A 174 -30.74 36.61 -18.62
C PRO A 174 -30.72 36.91 -17.12
N ALA A 175 -29.75 37.73 -16.69
CA ALA A 175 -29.71 38.30 -15.36
C ALA A 175 -31.13 38.74 -14.97
N LYS A 176 -31.66 38.11 -13.92
CA LYS A 176 -32.99 38.41 -13.39
C LYS A 176 -33.12 39.94 -13.24
N PRO A 177 -34.16 40.57 -13.79
CA PRO A 177 -34.20 42.02 -13.94
C PRO A 177 -34.13 42.69 -12.58
N GLN A 178 -33.11 43.53 -12.42
CA GLN A 178 -32.96 44.48 -11.34
C GLN A 178 -34.20 45.39 -11.32
N GLY A 179 -34.99 45.31 -10.26
CA GLY A 179 -35.92 46.37 -9.90
C GLY A 179 -35.12 47.65 -9.62
N LEU A 180 -35.61 48.76 -10.17
CA LEU A 180 -35.10 50.14 -10.09
C LEU A 180 -34.07 50.40 -8.97
N GLY A 181 -32.83 50.74 -9.36
CA GLY A 181 -31.91 51.44 -8.46
C GLY A 181 -30.43 51.26 -8.78
N ILE A 182 -29.91 52.12 -9.66
CA ILE A 182 -28.50 52.48 -9.84
C ILE A 182 -27.64 51.42 -10.58
N ASP A 183 -27.20 51.84 -11.76
CA ASP A 183 -26.36 51.09 -12.71
C ASP A 183 -24.91 51.00 -12.18
N ILE A 184 -24.40 49.79 -12.03
CA ILE A 184 -22.96 49.50 -11.88
C ILE A 184 -22.65 48.37 -12.85
N GLN A 185 -22.01 48.72 -13.96
CA GLN A 185 -21.45 47.77 -14.93
C GLN A 185 -20.40 46.89 -14.22
N VAL A 186 -20.65 45.58 -14.21
CA VAL A 186 -19.73 44.56 -13.70
C VAL A 186 -18.94 44.03 -14.90
N GLU A 187 -17.80 44.65 -15.16
CA GLU A 187 -16.64 43.97 -15.73
C GLU A 187 -15.70 43.66 -14.56
N ASP A 188 -15.08 42.47 -14.57
CA ASP A 188 -14.05 41.93 -13.64
C ASP A 188 -14.54 41.10 -12.42
N GLU A 189 -14.48 39.77 -12.58
CA GLU A 189 -14.89 38.74 -11.60
C GLU A 189 -13.96 38.62 -10.36
N ASP A 190 -12.78 39.24 -10.34
CA ASP A 190 -11.81 39.09 -9.23
C ASP A 190 -12.11 39.93 -7.97
N ASN A 191 -12.91 41.00 -8.08
CA ASN A 191 -13.24 41.89 -6.95
C ASN A 191 -14.42 41.42 -6.08
N ASN A 192 -15.23 40.46 -6.57
CA ASN A 192 -16.47 40.06 -5.90
C ASN A 192 -16.21 39.19 -4.65
N VAL A 193 -15.14 38.38 -4.65
CA VAL A 193 -14.77 37.53 -3.50
C VAL A 193 -14.37 38.37 -2.29
N SER A 194 -13.62 39.46 -2.50
CA SER A 194 -13.23 40.38 -1.41
C SER A 194 -14.42 41.14 -0.84
N GLU A 195 -15.35 41.62 -1.68
CA GLU A 195 -16.52 42.37 -1.20
C GLU A 195 -17.51 41.48 -0.44
N VAL A 196 -17.76 40.26 -0.92
CA VAL A 196 -18.60 39.28 -0.20
C VAL A 196 -17.97 38.93 1.14
N ALA A 197 -16.65 38.72 1.19
CA ALA A 197 -15.93 38.45 2.44
C ALA A 197 -16.00 39.64 3.41
N THR A 198 -15.90 40.89 2.94
CA THR A 198 -16.07 42.07 3.82
C THR A 198 -17.48 42.21 4.37
N LYS A 199 -18.51 41.91 3.56
CA LYS A 199 -19.92 41.94 3.99
C LYS A 199 -20.22 40.83 5.00
N GLN A 200 -19.60 39.65 4.86
CA GLN A 200 -19.71 38.57 5.85
C GLN A 200 -19.08 38.96 7.18
N LYS A 201 -17.84 39.48 7.17
CA LYS A 201 -17.17 39.96 8.38
C LYS A 201 -17.99 41.04 9.11
N GLN A 202 -18.59 41.98 8.37
CA GLN A 202 -19.48 42.98 8.96
C GLN A 202 -20.72 42.34 9.61
N LYS A 203 -21.35 41.36 8.97
CA LYS A 203 -22.49 40.62 9.55
C LYS A 203 -22.10 39.86 10.82
N ASP A 204 -20.92 39.26 10.84
CA ASP A 204 -20.43 38.50 12.00
C ASP A 204 -20.14 39.44 13.17
N THR A 205 -19.54 40.62 12.92
CA THR A 205 -19.34 41.63 13.97
C THR A 205 -20.66 42.13 14.57
N VAL A 206 -21.67 42.36 13.73
CA VAL A 206 -23.01 42.76 14.22
C VAL A 206 -23.65 41.62 15.01
N ARG A 207 -23.53 40.38 14.54
CA ARG A 207 -24.06 39.20 15.25
C ARG A 207 -23.39 39.01 16.61
N TRP A 208 -22.09 39.24 16.71
CA TRP A 208 -21.35 39.16 17.96
C TRP A 208 -21.80 40.23 18.96
N VAL A 209 -21.97 41.49 18.53
CA VAL A 209 -22.48 42.58 19.37
C VAL A 209 -23.93 42.33 19.82
N LEU A 210 -24.77 41.72 18.98
CA LEU A 210 -26.14 41.38 19.37
C LEU A 210 -26.22 40.25 20.40
N ASP A 211 -25.20 39.40 20.48
CA ASP A 211 -25.14 38.27 21.40
C ASP A 211 -24.49 38.62 22.74
N THR A 212 -23.94 39.83 22.88
CA THR A 212 -23.37 40.38 24.12
C THR A 212 -24.21 40.15 25.39
N PRO A 213 -25.52 40.43 25.45
CA PRO A 213 -26.28 40.27 26.69
C PRO A 213 -26.30 38.82 27.18
N ARG A 214 -26.33 37.82 26.27
CA ARG A 214 -26.24 36.42 26.68
C ARG A 214 -24.85 36.07 27.21
N ARG A 215 -23.82 36.57 26.55
CA ARG A 215 -22.42 36.32 26.95
C ARG A 215 -22.09 36.96 28.29
N LEU A 216 -22.57 38.17 28.54
CA LEU A 216 -22.43 38.83 29.85
C LEU A 216 -23.15 38.05 30.94
N GLN A 217 -24.38 37.62 30.70
CA GLN A 217 -25.13 36.79 31.65
C GLN A 217 -24.41 35.46 31.96
N GLU A 218 -23.87 34.79 30.93
CA GLU A 218 -23.12 33.54 31.10
C GLU A 218 -21.78 33.73 31.85
N MET A 219 -21.12 34.88 31.73
CA MET A 219 -19.89 35.19 32.47
C MET A 219 -20.17 35.55 33.94
N ILE A 220 -21.28 36.23 34.21
CA ILE A 220 -21.75 36.52 35.57
C ILE A 220 -22.17 35.22 36.27
N ASP A 221 -22.88 34.33 35.56
CA ASP A 221 -23.22 32.98 36.07
C ASP A 221 -21.97 32.12 36.41
N GLN A 222 -20.80 32.49 35.88
CA GLN A 222 -19.51 31.82 36.09
C GLN A 222 -18.58 32.54 37.09
N GLU A 223 -19.06 33.60 37.77
CA GLU A 223 -18.28 34.44 38.70
C GLU A 223 -17.02 35.05 38.02
N GLN A 224 -17.10 35.37 36.72
CA GLN A 224 -16.01 35.94 35.93
C GLN A 224 -16.21 37.44 35.63
N ASP A 225 -16.40 38.24 36.68
CA ASP A 225 -16.81 39.64 36.59
C ASP A 225 -15.74 40.52 35.91
N GLU A 226 -14.46 40.22 36.17
CA GLU A 226 -13.34 40.93 35.52
C GLU A 226 -13.30 40.72 33.99
N GLU A 227 -13.80 39.60 33.48
CA GLU A 227 -13.88 39.31 32.05
C GLU A 227 -15.14 39.96 31.46
N ALA A 228 -16.24 39.94 32.19
CA ALA A 228 -17.48 40.62 31.82
C ALA A 228 -17.30 42.14 31.67
N GLU A 229 -16.59 42.80 32.60
CA GLU A 229 -16.29 44.23 32.51
C GLU A 229 -15.41 44.58 31.30
N LYS A 230 -14.42 43.73 30.98
CA LYS A 230 -13.53 43.93 29.82
C LYS A 230 -14.33 43.85 28.52
N GLU A 231 -15.15 42.80 28.38
CA GLU A 231 -15.99 42.63 27.19
C GLU A 231 -17.04 43.74 27.07
N TRP A 232 -17.66 44.14 28.18
CA TRP A 232 -18.58 45.27 28.20
C TRP A 232 -17.88 46.58 27.80
N GLY A 233 -16.65 46.81 28.27
CA GLY A 233 -15.84 47.96 27.89
C GLY A 233 -15.59 48.05 26.39
N GLU A 234 -15.26 46.93 25.74
CA GLU A 234 -15.06 46.87 24.29
C GLU A 234 -16.37 47.09 23.52
N ILE A 235 -17.46 46.46 23.96
CA ILE A 235 -18.74 46.48 23.25
C ILE A 235 -19.44 47.84 23.45
N SER A 236 -19.35 48.44 24.62
CA SER A 236 -19.86 49.79 24.90
C SER A 236 -19.25 50.84 23.98
N GLN A 237 -17.95 50.74 23.67
CA GLN A 237 -17.29 51.61 22.70
C GLN A 237 -17.83 51.41 21.27
N ILE A 238 -18.15 50.17 20.88
CA ILE A 238 -18.75 49.85 19.57
C ILE A 238 -20.19 50.38 19.51
N LEU A 239 -20.99 50.15 20.56
CA LEU A 239 -22.37 50.64 20.67
C LEU A 239 -22.44 52.17 20.66
N HIS A 240 -21.47 52.86 21.28
CA HIS A 240 -21.37 54.32 21.22
C HIS A 240 -21.16 54.82 19.78
N LYS A 241 -20.27 54.14 19.02
CA LYS A 241 -20.06 54.43 17.59
C LYS A 241 -21.32 54.12 16.75
N TRP A 242 -22.18 53.21 17.20
CA TRP A 242 -23.43 52.82 16.54
C TRP A 242 -24.69 53.50 17.10
N SER A 243 -24.55 54.59 17.85
CA SER A 243 -25.66 55.33 18.48
C SER A 243 -26.75 55.82 17.51
N ALA A 244 -26.47 55.92 16.21
CA ALA A 244 -27.44 56.29 15.17
C ALA A 244 -28.31 55.12 14.67
N VAL A 245 -28.00 53.87 15.05
CA VAL A 245 -28.73 52.68 14.58
C VAL A 245 -29.90 52.37 15.52
N PRO A 246 -31.14 52.20 15.01
CA PRO A 246 -32.29 51.87 15.85
C PRO A 246 -32.09 50.53 16.57
N GLY A 247 -32.43 50.46 17.87
CA GLY A 247 -32.33 49.25 18.71
C GLY A 247 -31.00 49.10 19.48
N VAL A 248 -29.95 49.83 19.12
CA VAL A 248 -28.66 49.83 19.86
C VAL A 248 -28.82 50.38 21.28
N GLN A 249 -29.69 51.36 21.47
CA GLN A 249 -29.96 51.95 22.79
C GLN A 249 -30.67 50.96 23.72
N GLU A 250 -31.59 50.14 23.19
CA GLU A 250 -32.27 49.09 23.96
C GLU A 250 -31.31 47.96 24.33
N LEU A 251 -30.42 47.58 23.42
CA LEU A 251 -29.38 46.59 23.67
C LEU A 251 -28.42 47.06 24.77
N ARG A 252 -27.98 48.33 24.71
CA ARG A 252 -27.13 48.93 25.73
C ARG A 252 -27.80 48.90 27.10
N GLN A 253 -29.08 49.29 27.17
CA GLN A 253 -29.83 49.27 28.44
C GLN A 253 -29.92 47.85 29.02
N LYS A 254 -30.16 46.82 28.18
CA LYS A 254 -30.20 45.43 28.64
C LYS A 254 -28.86 44.98 29.22
N CYS A 255 -27.75 45.28 28.56
CA CYS A 255 -26.42 44.94 29.07
C CYS A 255 -26.08 45.73 30.34
N GLU A 256 -26.50 46.98 30.47
CA GLU A 256 -26.30 47.81 31.66
C GLU A 256 -27.13 47.31 32.85
N THR A 257 -28.36 46.81 32.62
CA THR A 257 -29.15 46.12 33.65
C THR A 257 -28.45 44.85 34.14
N ILE A 258 -27.92 44.04 33.22
CA ILE A 258 -27.22 42.79 33.56
C ILE A 258 -25.96 43.08 34.41
N MET A 259 -25.19 44.12 34.08
CA MET A 259 -24.02 44.52 34.89
C MET A 259 -24.39 45.17 36.24
N GLN A 260 -25.53 45.88 36.32
CA GLN A 260 -26.00 46.47 37.58
C GLN A 260 -26.61 45.44 38.54
N GLU A 261 -27.20 44.36 38.00
CA GLU A 261 -27.71 43.24 38.80
C GLU A 261 -26.55 42.57 39.56
N ASP A 262 -25.40 42.38 38.91
CA ASP A 262 -24.17 41.85 39.51
C ASP A 262 -23.57 42.78 40.61
N GLU A 263 -23.47 44.08 40.35
CA GLU A 263 -22.93 45.06 41.33
C GLU A 263 -23.82 45.21 42.60
N SER A 264 -25.02 44.63 42.60
CA SER A 264 -26.00 44.72 43.69
C SER A 264 -26.17 43.46 44.54
N GLU A 265 -25.52 42.35 44.19
CA GLU A 265 -25.43 41.11 45.00
C GLU A 265 -24.16 41.05 45.85
#